data_AF-A0A0G4GTZ5-F1
#
_entry.id   AF-A0A0G4GTZ5-F1
#
_cell.length_a   1.000
_cell.length_b   1.000
_cell.length_c   1.000
_cell.angle_alpha   90.00
_cell.angle_beta   90.00
_cell.angle_gamma   90.00
#
_symmetry.space_group_name_H-M   'P 1'
#
loop_
_entity.id
_entity.type
_entity.pdbx_description
1 polymer ?
#
loop_
_entity_poly.entity_id
_entity_poly.type
_entity_poly.pdbx_seq_one_letter_code
_entity_poly.pdbx_strand_id
1 'polypeptide(L)'
;MVANWDHLTVEQMLKYTVRNKDGNLAHPNAASWAADGNIIISFRHMGVIKVDRGTGDIMWRFGAHHGFSDFKYTNEHRPFTLQHDAQERETNRILMLDNHVESDEGFARAVEYELDHKGKTATKIWQYSANRSIYSLANGSTQRLANGNTVVCWGGMGVGPGFRNWAAPFYTEVKPNGEVVMEMYLEDGQNSHSAHKYTYDQWWGEPHWPPSLVLDSSNKDKMPRIHFSWNGATTVAKWLVYKDEAAPPKKLVMTLDRRHFEHRLDVPAAREECEYYQVVPVNGQGRRLKPSAVVKSYACGSPPTP
;
A
#
# COMPACT_ATOMS: atom_id res chain seq x y z
N MET A 1 -27.51 11.28 4.54
CA MET A 1 -27.43 9.86 4.18
C MET A 1 -27.56 9.10 5.48
N VAL A 2 -28.73 8.54 5.77
CA VAL A 2 -28.89 7.66 6.94
C VAL A 2 -28.56 6.28 6.40
N ALA A 3 -27.34 5.79 6.64
CA ALA A 3 -27.06 4.37 6.45
C ALA A 3 -27.92 3.65 7.49
N ASN A 4 -29.06 3.10 7.05
CA ASN A 4 -29.92 2.39 7.97
C ASN A 4 -29.25 1.04 8.29
N TRP A 5 -28.83 0.85 9.53
CA TRP A 5 -28.24 -0.41 10.00
C TRP A 5 -29.30 -1.49 10.25
N ASP A 6 -30.58 -1.22 9.97
CA ASP A 6 -31.70 -2.15 10.10
C ASP A 6 -31.55 -3.45 9.27
N HIS A 7 -30.55 -3.53 8.37
CA HIS A 7 -30.33 -4.69 7.50
C HIS A 7 -29.43 -5.79 8.11
N LEU A 8 -28.78 -5.53 9.26
CA LEU A 8 -27.98 -6.52 10.01
C LEU A 8 -28.27 -6.38 11.51
N THR A 9 -29.23 -7.17 12.01
CA THR A 9 -29.55 -7.15 13.44
C THR A 9 -28.40 -7.71 14.27
N VAL A 10 -28.31 -7.32 15.55
CA VAL A 10 -27.33 -7.89 16.49
C VAL A 10 -27.44 -9.42 16.56
N GLU A 11 -28.66 -9.95 16.51
CA GLU A 11 -28.91 -11.40 16.47
C GLU A 11 -28.35 -12.06 15.21
N GLN A 12 -28.54 -11.44 14.04
CA GLN A 12 -27.96 -11.91 12.79
C GLN A 12 -26.43 -11.87 12.84
N MET A 13 -25.84 -10.78 13.36
CA MET A 13 -24.39 -10.70 13.54
C MET A 13 -23.91 -11.82 14.48
N LEU A 14 -24.49 -11.96 15.67
CA LEU A 14 -24.12 -13.04 16.61
C LEU A 14 -24.20 -14.45 16.00
N LYS A 15 -25.17 -14.69 15.11
CA LYS A 15 -25.32 -15.97 14.41
C LYS A 15 -24.19 -16.25 13.41
N TYR A 16 -23.69 -15.23 12.74
CA TYR A 16 -22.76 -15.38 11.61
C TYR A 16 -21.31 -15.01 11.94
N THR A 17 -21.04 -14.49 13.13
CA THR A 17 -19.71 -14.05 13.53
C THR A 17 -18.87 -15.18 14.08
N VAL A 18 -17.65 -15.30 13.59
CA VAL A 18 -16.61 -16.13 14.19
C VAL A 18 -16.34 -15.62 15.61
N ARG A 19 -16.57 -16.49 16.62
CA ARG A 19 -16.52 -16.21 18.07
C ARG A 19 -15.50 -15.14 18.46
N ASN A 20 -15.97 -13.92 18.71
CA ASN A 20 -15.19 -12.91 19.41
C ASN A 20 -15.65 -12.82 20.86
N LYS A 21 -14.77 -13.13 21.82
CA LYS A 21 -15.05 -13.04 23.26
C LYS A 21 -15.13 -11.58 23.75
N ASP A 22 -14.71 -10.62 22.92
CA ASP A 22 -14.53 -9.22 23.29
C ASP A 22 -15.68 -8.31 22.83
N GLY A 23 -16.75 -8.88 22.27
CA GLY A 23 -17.95 -8.13 21.84
C GLY A 23 -17.85 -7.44 20.47
N ASN A 24 -16.73 -7.58 19.75
CA ASN A 24 -16.62 -7.12 18.37
C ASN A 24 -17.26 -8.15 17.43
N LEU A 25 -18.50 -7.85 17.03
CA LEU A 25 -19.32 -8.75 16.23
C LEU A 25 -18.80 -8.83 14.79
N ALA A 26 -18.92 -7.79 13.98
CA ALA A 26 -18.70 -7.90 12.53
C ALA A 26 -17.25 -7.60 12.07
N HIS A 27 -16.56 -6.66 12.75
CA HIS A 27 -15.23 -6.17 12.38
C HIS A 27 -15.12 -5.74 10.90
N PRO A 28 -15.80 -4.66 10.46
CA PRO A 28 -15.60 -4.12 9.12
C PRO A 28 -14.14 -3.68 8.95
N ASN A 29 -13.49 -4.09 7.86
CA ASN A 29 -12.07 -3.84 7.63
C ASN A 29 -11.75 -3.23 6.26
N ALA A 30 -12.71 -3.19 5.35
CA ALA A 30 -12.58 -2.50 4.07
C ALA A 30 -13.94 -2.05 3.55
N ALA A 31 -13.93 -0.93 2.83
CA ALA A 31 -15.04 -0.48 2.00
C ALA A 31 -14.49 -0.01 0.65
N SER A 32 -15.14 -0.39 -0.43
CA SER A 32 -14.70 -0.03 -1.79
C SER A 32 -15.89 0.29 -2.70
N TRP A 33 -15.62 1.04 -3.76
CA TRP A 33 -16.60 1.31 -4.80
C TRP A 33 -16.81 0.06 -5.67
N ALA A 34 -18.07 -0.29 -5.88
CA ALA A 34 -18.48 -1.22 -6.93
C ALA A 34 -18.45 -0.55 -8.30
N ALA A 35 -18.31 -1.31 -9.38
CA ALA A 35 -18.26 -0.74 -10.74
C ALA A 35 -19.58 -0.07 -11.17
N ASP A 36 -20.69 -0.41 -10.53
CA ASP A 36 -22.01 0.20 -10.74
C ASP A 36 -22.30 1.38 -9.79
N GLY A 37 -21.31 1.83 -9.02
CA GLY A 37 -21.42 2.98 -8.12
C GLY A 37 -22.00 2.67 -6.73
N ASN A 38 -22.28 1.39 -6.45
CA ASN A 38 -22.66 0.88 -5.14
C ASN A 38 -21.43 0.67 -4.23
N ILE A 39 -21.63 0.12 -3.04
CA ILE A 39 -20.57 -0.01 -2.03
C ILE A 39 -20.36 -1.48 -1.68
N ILE A 40 -19.12 -1.94 -1.72
CA ILE A 40 -18.68 -3.23 -1.18
C ILE A 40 -18.15 -3.00 0.23
N ILE A 41 -18.54 -3.84 1.17
CA ILE A 41 -18.05 -3.81 2.55
C ILE A 41 -17.56 -5.21 2.93
N SER A 42 -16.33 -5.28 3.44
CA SER A 42 -15.74 -6.49 3.99
C SER A 42 -15.85 -6.49 5.51
N PHE A 43 -16.50 -7.52 6.05
CA PHE A 43 -16.59 -7.81 7.46
C PHE A 43 -15.75 -9.04 7.77
N ARG A 44 -14.66 -8.85 8.53
CA ARG A 44 -13.72 -9.93 8.84
C ARG A 44 -14.41 -11.15 9.42
N HIS A 45 -15.38 -10.97 10.30
CA HIS A 45 -16.01 -12.08 11.00
C HIS A 45 -17.22 -12.69 10.28
N MET A 46 -17.63 -12.18 9.11
CA MET A 46 -18.86 -12.61 8.43
C MET A 46 -18.65 -12.92 6.94
N GLY A 47 -18.02 -12.01 6.21
CA GLY A 47 -17.89 -12.07 4.76
C GLY A 47 -18.01 -10.70 4.12
N VAL A 48 -18.43 -10.68 2.86
CA VAL A 48 -18.53 -9.48 2.04
C VAL A 48 -20.00 -9.21 1.72
N ILE A 49 -20.41 -7.94 1.76
CA ILE A 49 -21.72 -7.53 1.28
C ILE A 49 -21.58 -6.45 0.22
N LYS A 50 -22.57 -6.36 -0.67
CA LYS A 50 -22.80 -5.19 -1.52
C LYS A 50 -24.05 -4.46 -1.06
N VAL A 51 -23.94 -3.15 -0.95
CA VAL A 51 -25.00 -2.26 -0.47
C VAL A 51 -25.35 -1.26 -1.56
N ASP A 52 -26.64 -1.10 -1.82
CA ASP A 52 -27.15 -0.04 -2.67
C ASP A 52 -26.86 1.31 -2.01
N ARG A 53 -26.12 2.18 -2.70
CA ARG A 53 -25.69 3.45 -2.12
C ARG A 53 -26.86 4.43 -1.91
N GLY A 54 -27.89 4.34 -2.73
CA GLY A 54 -29.05 5.23 -2.69
C GLY A 54 -30.01 4.87 -1.56
N THR A 55 -30.28 3.58 -1.37
CA THR A 55 -31.28 3.09 -0.41
C THR A 55 -30.69 2.58 0.89
N GLY A 56 -29.45 2.09 0.88
CA GLY A 56 -28.83 1.36 2.00
C GLY A 56 -29.16 -0.13 2.04
N ASP A 57 -29.92 -0.64 1.07
CA ASP A 57 -30.33 -2.05 1.04
C ASP A 57 -29.15 -2.97 0.74
N ILE A 58 -29.11 -4.13 1.38
CA ILE A 58 -28.16 -5.20 1.05
C ILE A 58 -28.61 -5.87 -0.25
N MET A 59 -27.79 -5.75 -1.28
CA MET A 59 -28.04 -6.34 -2.60
C MET A 59 -27.69 -7.84 -2.61
N TRP A 60 -26.56 -8.20 -1.99
CA TRP A 60 -26.14 -9.58 -1.82
C TRP A 60 -25.10 -9.72 -0.71
N ARG A 61 -24.94 -10.96 -0.24
CA ARG A 61 -23.96 -11.41 0.76
C ARG A 61 -23.11 -12.55 0.19
N PHE A 62 -21.81 -12.51 0.41
CA PHE A 62 -20.86 -13.53 -0.04
C PHE A 62 -19.94 -13.91 1.12
N GLY A 63 -19.84 -15.20 1.43
CA GLY A 63 -19.03 -15.66 2.57
C GLY A 63 -18.99 -17.17 2.71
N ALA A 64 -18.20 -17.64 3.68
CA ALA A 64 -18.08 -19.06 4.00
C ALA A 64 -19.15 -19.59 4.96
N HIS A 65 -19.80 -18.70 5.73
CA HIS A 65 -20.72 -19.13 6.78
C HIS A 65 -22.05 -19.65 6.22
N HIS A 66 -22.45 -20.84 6.69
CA HIS A 66 -23.71 -21.46 6.31
C HIS A 66 -24.89 -20.55 6.70
N GLY A 67 -25.69 -20.16 5.70
CA GLY A 67 -26.84 -19.28 5.88
C GLY A 67 -26.54 -17.78 5.91
N PHE A 68 -25.29 -17.35 5.69
CA PHE A 68 -24.94 -15.95 5.42
C PHE A 68 -24.83 -15.66 3.92
N SER A 69 -24.16 -16.54 3.17
CA SER A 69 -23.88 -16.35 1.75
C SER A 69 -25.10 -16.62 0.87
N ASP A 70 -25.39 -15.72 -0.07
CA ASP A 70 -26.37 -15.90 -1.13
C ASP A 70 -25.84 -16.77 -2.28
N PHE A 71 -24.55 -17.13 -2.26
CA PHE A 71 -23.88 -17.85 -3.33
C PHE A 71 -23.32 -19.20 -2.85
N LYS A 72 -23.49 -20.23 -3.70
CA LYS A 72 -22.87 -21.54 -3.54
C LYS A 72 -21.54 -21.61 -4.29
N TYR A 73 -20.48 -22.04 -3.62
CA TYR A 73 -19.19 -22.32 -4.26
C TYR A 73 -19.30 -23.53 -5.21
N THR A 74 -18.72 -23.41 -6.42
CA THR A 74 -18.84 -24.45 -7.47
C THR A 74 -17.59 -25.29 -7.66
N ASN A 75 -16.40 -24.72 -7.41
CA ASN A 75 -15.11 -25.34 -7.70
C ASN A 75 -14.09 -25.16 -6.55
N GLU A 76 -14.59 -24.95 -5.33
CA GLU A 76 -13.76 -24.71 -4.16
C GLU A 76 -14.41 -25.37 -2.93
N HIS A 77 -13.62 -26.16 -2.22
CA HIS A 77 -14.01 -26.81 -0.96
C HIS A 77 -13.49 -26.05 0.26
N ARG A 78 -12.60 -25.08 0.04
CA ARG A 78 -12.04 -24.16 1.02
C ARG A 78 -12.53 -22.73 0.75
N PRO A 79 -13.75 -22.36 1.18
CA PRO A 79 -14.22 -20.97 1.19
C PRO A 79 -13.26 -20.03 1.93
N PHE A 80 -13.28 -18.74 1.58
CA PHE A 80 -12.45 -17.75 2.27
C PHE A 80 -12.95 -17.49 3.69
N THR A 81 -12.06 -17.17 4.62
CA THR A 81 -12.44 -16.78 5.98
C THR A 81 -11.55 -15.66 6.48
N LEU A 82 -12.10 -14.81 7.35
CA LEU A 82 -11.34 -13.76 8.01
C LEU A 82 -10.66 -12.79 7.03
N GLN A 83 -11.27 -12.60 5.86
CA GLN A 83 -10.72 -11.89 4.72
C GLN A 83 -10.52 -10.39 4.98
N HIS A 84 -9.61 -9.78 4.22
CA HIS A 84 -9.39 -8.34 4.16
C HIS A 84 -9.50 -7.83 2.73
N ASP A 85 -9.80 -6.53 2.62
CA ASP A 85 -9.70 -5.76 1.39
C ASP A 85 -10.47 -6.35 0.20
N ALA A 86 -11.72 -6.75 0.45
CA ALA A 86 -12.60 -7.20 -0.61
C ALA A 86 -13.02 -6.03 -1.52
N GLN A 87 -12.79 -6.22 -2.82
CA GLN A 87 -13.09 -5.23 -3.84
C GLN A 87 -13.83 -5.90 -5.00
N GLU A 88 -14.89 -5.24 -5.48
CA GLU A 88 -15.56 -5.65 -6.71
C GLU A 88 -14.84 -5.05 -7.92
N ARG A 89 -14.39 -5.93 -8.79
CA ARG A 89 -13.88 -5.63 -10.12
C ARG A 89 -14.96 -5.96 -11.12
N GLU A 90 -15.18 -5.05 -12.07
CA GLU A 90 -16.33 -5.17 -12.97
C GLU A 90 -17.63 -5.29 -12.12
N THR A 91 -18.67 -5.97 -12.58
CA THR A 91 -19.95 -6.08 -11.85
C THR A 91 -20.16 -7.42 -11.13
N ASN A 92 -19.17 -8.31 -11.18
CA ASN A 92 -19.33 -9.67 -10.66
C ASN A 92 -18.04 -10.37 -10.22
N ARG A 93 -16.88 -9.68 -10.18
CA ARG A 93 -15.64 -10.31 -9.73
C ARG A 93 -15.20 -9.73 -8.39
N ILE A 94 -14.98 -10.57 -7.40
CA ILE A 94 -14.52 -10.13 -6.08
C ILE A 94 -13.08 -10.57 -5.88
N LEU A 95 -12.18 -9.60 -5.74
CA LEU A 95 -10.78 -9.81 -5.36
C LEU A 95 -10.62 -9.48 -3.87
N MET A 96 -9.87 -10.29 -3.14
CA MET A 96 -9.60 -10.07 -1.71
C MET A 96 -8.33 -10.78 -1.25
N LEU A 97 -7.88 -10.44 -0.05
CA LEU A 97 -6.96 -11.27 0.72
C LEU A 97 -7.75 -12.21 1.65
N ASP A 98 -7.67 -13.51 1.41
CA ASP A 98 -8.21 -14.56 2.27
C ASP A 98 -7.14 -14.95 3.30
N ASN A 99 -7.23 -14.43 4.53
CA ASN A 99 -6.25 -14.64 5.60
C ASN A 99 -6.29 -16.07 6.16
N HIS A 100 -7.50 -16.65 6.27
CA HIS A 100 -7.73 -18.07 6.55
C HIS A 100 -7.10 -18.63 7.85
N VAL A 101 -7.01 -17.79 8.88
CA VAL A 101 -6.24 -18.00 10.12
C VAL A 101 -6.73 -19.16 10.99
N GLU A 102 -7.99 -19.56 10.88
CA GLU A 102 -8.65 -20.51 11.79
C GLU A 102 -8.92 -21.89 11.16
N SER A 103 -8.18 -22.30 10.13
CA SER A 103 -8.33 -23.62 9.52
C SER A 103 -7.03 -24.43 9.50
N ASP A 104 -7.17 -25.74 9.32
CA ASP A 104 -6.06 -26.70 9.16
C ASP A 104 -5.16 -26.38 7.95
N GLU A 105 -5.66 -25.59 6.99
CA GLU A 105 -4.87 -25.12 5.87
C GLU A 105 -4.01 -23.90 6.22
N GLY A 106 -4.49 -22.99 7.07
CA GLY A 106 -3.73 -21.91 7.72
C GLY A 106 -3.08 -20.82 6.86
N PHE A 107 -2.81 -21.01 5.57
CA PHE A 107 -2.09 -20.01 4.76
C PHE A 107 -3.02 -18.95 4.15
N ALA A 108 -2.51 -17.73 4.01
CA ALA A 108 -3.18 -16.65 3.32
C ALA A 108 -3.06 -16.78 1.80
N ARG A 109 -4.03 -16.23 1.06
CA ARG A 109 -3.97 -16.12 -0.41
C ARG A 109 -4.66 -14.86 -0.91
N ALA A 110 -4.16 -14.29 -1.99
CA ALA A 110 -4.97 -13.43 -2.83
C ALA A 110 -5.90 -14.32 -3.66
N VAL A 111 -7.19 -14.04 -3.69
CA VAL A 111 -8.19 -14.87 -4.38
C VAL A 111 -9.20 -14.02 -5.11
N GLU A 112 -9.60 -14.47 -6.30
CA GLU A 112 -10.64 -13.83 -7.12
C GLU A 112 -11.76 -14.82 -7.42
N TYR A 113 -12.99 -14.40 -7.13
CA TYR A 113 -14.21 -15.15 -7.41
C TYR A 113 -15.06 -14.43 -8.44
N GLU A 114 -15.66 -15.17 -9.36
CA GLU A 114 -16.72 -14.69 -10.24
C GLU A 114 -18.08 -15.11 -9.65
N LEU A 115 -18.99 -14.16 -9.50
CA LEU A 115 -20.33 -14.35 -8.97
C LEU A 115 -21.36 -14.42 -10.10
N ASP A 116 -22.13 -15.50 -10.13
CA ASP A 116 -23.34 -15.58 -10.95
C ASP A 116 -24.53 -15.14 -10.09
N HIS A 117 -24.97 -13.90 -10.30
CA HIS A 117 -26.09 -13.30 -9.57
C HIS A 117 -27.43 -13.99 -9.85
N LYS A 118 -27.60 -14.62 -11.02
CA LYS A 118 -28.84 -15.32 -11.40
C LYS A 118 -28.84 -16.75 -10.89
N GLY A 119 -27.77 -17.49 -11.17
CA GLY A 119 -27.60 -18.88 -10.72
C GLY A 119 -27.24 -19.01 -9.24
N LYS A 120 -26.90 -17.91 -8.56
CA LYS A 120 -26.49 -17.87 -7.15
C LYS A 120 -25.28 -18.77 -6.87
N THR A 121 -24.29 -18.66 -7.74
CA THR A 121 -23.03 -19.42 -7.62
C THR A 121 -21.80 -18.51 -7.55
N ALA A 122 -20.75 -19.00 -6.89
CA ALA A 122 -19.45 -18.36 -6.83
C ALA A 122 -18.39 -19.33 -7.35
N THR A 123 -17.66 -18.93 -8.38
CA THR A 123 -16.60 -19.73 -9.00
C THR A 123 -15.26 -19.06 -8.72
N LYS A 124 -14.31 -19.78 -8.11
CA LYS A 124 -12.93 -19.29 -7.99
C LYS A 124 -12.29 -19.27 -9.37
N ILE A 125 -11.92 -18.08 -9.86
CA ILE A 125 -11.32 -17.92 -11.19
C ILE A 125 -9.81 -17.70 -11.12
N TRP A 126 -9.28 -17.28 -9.97
CA TRP A 126 -7.86 -17.07 -9.79
C TRP A 126 -7.46 -17.13 -8.30
N GLN A 127 -6.21 -17.50 -8.02
CA GLN A 127 -5.60 -17.34 -6.70
C GLN A 127 -4.07 -17.26 -6.79
N TYR A 128 -3.45 -16.67 -5.77
CA TYR A 128 -2.02 -16.76 -5.50
C TYR A 128 -1.78 -16.92 -4.01
N SER A 129 -0.99 -17.93 -3.62
CA SER A 129 -0.82 -18.35 -2.21
C SER A 129 0.64 -18.43 -1.77
N ALA A 130 1.60 -17.91 -2.56
CA ALA A 130 3.04 -18.00 -2.25
C ALA A 130 3.47 -19.41 -1.79
N ASN A 131 3.09 -20.44 -2.56
CA ASN A 131 3.32 -21.85 -2.22
C ASN A 131 2.80 -22.28 -0.83
N ARG A 132 1.70 -21.68 -0.36
CA ARG A 132 1.06 -21.97 0.93
C ARG A 132 1.99 -21.71 2.13
N SER A 133 2.90 -20.73 2.01
CA SER A 133 3.95 -20.48 3.02
C SER A 133 3.67 -19.31 3.95
N ILE A 134 2.72 -18.43 3.61
CA ILE A 134 2.49 -17.18 4.35
C ILE A 134 1.28 -17.34 5.26
N TYR A 135 1.50 -17.13 6.55
CA TYR A 135 0.46 -17.01 7.56
C TYR A 135 0.19 -15.53 7.84
N SER A 136 -1.07 -15.09 7.74
CA SER A 136 -1.44 -13.69 7.94
C SER A 136 -2.54 -13.55 8.98
N LEU A 137 -2.17 -13.22 10.23
CA LEU A 137 -3.11 -13.08 11.34
C LEU A 137 -4.21 -12.05 11.07
N ALA A 138 -3.85 -10.90 10.51
CA ALA A 138 -4.75 -9.78 10.28
C ALA A 138 -4.14 -8.79 9.28
N ASN A 139 -4.95 -7.83 8.84
CA ASN A 139 -4.61 -6.81 7.86
C ASN A 139 -4.30 -7.43 6.47
N GLY A 140 -3.71 -6.60 5.61
CA GLY A 140 -3.32 -6.95 4.25
C GLY A 140 -4.30 -6.41 3.21
N SER A 141 -3.86 -6.44 1.96
CA SER A 141 -4.58 -5.84 0.83
C SER A 141 -4.26 -6.55 -0.47
N THR A 142 -5.12 -6.37 -1.47
CA THR A 142 -4.92 -6.84 -2.84
C THR A 142 -5.26 -5.74 -3.84
N GLN A 143 -4.49 -5.65 -4.92
CA GLN A 143 -4.75 -4.68 -5.96
C GLN A 143 -4.41 -5.26 -7.33
N ARG A 144 -5.41 -5.38 -8.21
CA ARG A 144 -5.14 -5.67 -9.63
C ARG A 144 -4.69 -4.38 -10.33
N LEU A 145 -3.53 -4.44 -10.98
CA LEU A 145 -2.96 -3.36 -11.78
C LEU A 145 -3.47 -3.39 -13.23
N ALA A 146 -3.35 -2.27 -13.93
CA ALA A 146 -3.81 -2.13 -15.32
C ALA A 146 -3.11 -3.08 -16.30
N ASN A 147 -1.89 -3.52 -16.01
CA ASN A 147 -1.15 -4.51 -16.80
C ASN A 147 -1.56 -5.97 -16.50
N GLY A 148 -2.55 -6.18 -15.62
CA GLY A 148 -3.01 -7.50 -15.20
C GLY A 148 -2.25 -8.12 -14.03
N ASN A 149 -1.15 -7.52 -13.57
CA ASN A 149 -0.44 -7.99 -12.38
C ASN A 149 -1.27 -7.75 -11.11
N THR A 150 -1.09 -8.58 -10.10
CA THR A 150 -1.71 -8.41 -8.78
C THR A 150 -0.65 -8.04 -7.76
N VAL A 151 -0.86 -6.94 -7.04
CA VAL A 151 -0.15 -6.60 -5.80
C VAL A 151 -0.85 -7.29 -4.64
N VAL A 152 -0.06 -7.90 -3.76
CA VAL A 152 -0.50 -8.52 -2.51
C VAL A 152 0.30 -7.91 -1.37
N CYS A 153 -0.39 -7.28 -0.44
CA CYS A 153 0.15 -7.01 0.88
C CYS A 153 -0.30 -8.12 1.80
N TRP A 154 0.65 -8.88 2.32
CA TRP A 154 0.34 -10.05 3.14
C TRP A 154 -0.15 -9.71 4.54
N GLY A 155 -0.11 -8.45 4.96
CA GLY A 155 -0.51 -8.07 6.33
C GLY A 155 0.41 -8.69 7.39
N GLY A 156 -0.11 -8.81 8.61
CA GLY A 156 0.55 -9.54 9.71
C GLY A 156 0.69 -8.71 11.00
N MET A 157 -0.02 -9.08 12.06
CA MET A 157 0.22 -8.57 13.42
C MET A 157 1.30 -9.43 14.09
N GLY A 158 2.46 -8.87 14.43
CA GLY A 158 3.57 -9.64 15.00
C GLY A 158 3.28 -10.17 16.40
N VAL A 159 2.98 -11.47 16.53
CA VAL A 159 3.23 -12.37 17.70
C VAL A 159 2.88 -13.84 17.33
N GLY A 160 3.62 -14.84 17.83
CA GLY A 160 3.36 -16.30 17.65
C GLY A 160 2.51 -16.94 18.79
N PRO A 161 2.23 -18.28 18.81
CA PRO A 161 3.09 -19.44 18.42
C PRO A 161 2.66 -20.15 17.13
N GLY A 162 3.53 -20.68 16.24
CA GLY A 162 4.93 -21.14 16.40
C GLY A 162 6.04 -20.27 15.80
N PHE A 163 6.08 -19.00 16.23
CA PHE A 163 7.26 -18.14 16.39
C PHE A 163 8.51 -18.47 15.54
N ARG A 164 8.58 -17.94 14.32
CA ARG A 164 9.87 -17.53 13.77
C ARG A 164 9.73 -16.09 13.31
N ASN A 165 10.73 -15.26 13.61
CA ASN A 165 10.90 -13.91 13.09
C ASN A 165 11.07 -13.96 11.57
N TRP A 166 10.02 -14.31 10.85
CA TRP A 166 9.97 -14.28 9.40
C TRP A 166 9.11 -13.09 9.00
N ALA A 167 9.77 -12.08 8.43
CA ALA A 167 9.12 -11.01 7.73
C ALA A 167 8.51 -11.54 6.43
N ALA A 168 7.19 -11.61 6.33
CA ALA A 168 6.54 -11.74 5.04
C ALA A 168 6.85 -10.47 4.22
N PRO A 169 6.93 -10.56 2.88
CA PRO A 169 7.03 -9.34 2.09
C PRO A 169 5.80 -8.47 2.38
N PHE A 170 6.00 -7.19 2.70
CA PHE A 170 4.86 -6.29 2.85
C PHE A 170 4.23 -5.96 1.50
N TYR A 171 4.93 -6.27 0.41
CA TYR A 171 4.48 -6.12 -0.96
C TYR A 171 5.03 -7.26 -1.81
N THR A 172 4.14 -8.01 -2.47
CA THR A 172 4.47 -8.94 -3.55
C THR A 172 3.70 -8.53 -4.79
N GLU A 173 4.35 -8.38 -5.94
CA GLU A 173 3.68 -8.22 -7.24
C GLU A 173 3.84 -9.47 -8.07
N VAL A 174 2.74 -10.03 -8.57
CA VAL A 174 2.72 -11.22 -9.41
C VAL A 174 2.04 -10.98 -10.74
N LYS A 175 2.51 -11.66 -11.79
CA LYS A 175 1.80 -11.76 -13.07
C LYS A 175 0.52 -12.61 -12.94
N PRO A 176 -0.40 -12.57 -13.93
CA PRO A 176 -1.60 -13.41 -13.92
C PRO A 176 -1.33 -14.92 -13.75
N ASN A 177 -0.19 -15.42 -14.22
CA ASN A 177 0.23 -16.82 -14.07
C ASN A 177 0.85 -17.15 -12.69
N GLY A 178 0.96 -16.17 -11.78
CA GLY A 178 1.56 -16.34 -10.45
C GLY A 178 3.07 -16.15 -10.40
N GLU A 179 3.74 -15.82 -11.51
CA GLU A 179 5.17 -15.48 -11.51
C GLU A 179 5.42 -14.19 -10.73
N VAL A 180 6.35 -14.24 -9.77
CA VAL A 180 6.74 -13.09 -8.95
C VAL A 180 7.57 -12.11 -9.77
N VAL A 181 7.15 -10.84 -9.78
CA VAL A 181 7.83 -9.71 -10.43
C VAL A 181 8.70 -8.96 -9.43
N MET A 182 8.19 -8.77 -8.21
CA MET A 182 8.85 -7.98 -7.18
C MET A 182 8.36 -8.39 -5.80
N GLU A 183 9.28 -8.37 -4.84
CA GLU A 183 8.96 -8.42 -3.41
C GLU A 183 9.68 -7.30 -2.68
N MET A 184 9.03 -6.72 -1.67
CA MET A 184 9.63 -5.73 -0.78
C MET A 184 9.39 -6.13 0.67
N TYR A 185 10.42 -5.92 1.49
CA TYR A 185 10.46 -6.27 2.91
C TYR A 185 10.81 -5.02 3.71
N LEU A 186 10.26 -4.90 4.92
CA LEU A 186 10.73 -3.91 5.88
C LEU A 186 12.01 -4.45 6.54
N GLU A 187 13.04 -3.61 6.67
CA GLU A 187 14.36 -4.03 7.18
C GLU A 187 14.32 -4.59 8.60
N ASP A 188 13.43 -4.06 9.42
CA ASP A 188 13.19 -4.49 10.81
C ASP A 188 12.30 -5.74 10.91
N GLY A 189 11.90 -6.29 9.77
CA GLY A 189 11.04 -7.46 9.65
C GLY A 189 9.59 -7.25 10.11
N GLN A 190 9.17 -5.99 10.28
CA GLN A 190 7.78 -5.66 10.53
C GLN A 190 6.91 -5.95 9.30
N ASN A 191 5.60 -5.93 9.53
CA ASN A 191 4.61 -6.06 8.49
C ASN A 191 3.92 -4.71 8.24
N SER A 192 3.21 -4.60 7.13
CA SER A 192 2.36 -3.44 6.84
C SER A 192 0.89 -3.75 7.06
N HIS A 193 0.10 -2.73 7.39
CA HIS A 193 -1.36 -2.85 7.41
C HIS A 193 -1.92 -3.10 5.99
N SER A 194 -1.40 -2.40 5.00
CA SER A 194 -1.79 -2.51 3.59
C SER A 194 -0.69 -1.93 2.71
N ALA A 195 -0.64 -2.36 1.44
CA ALA A 195 0.25 -1.78 0.43
C ALA A 195 -0.48 -1.67 -0.92
N HIS A 196 -0.25 -0.55 -1.61
CA HIS A 196 -0.85 -0.24 -2.89
C HIS A 196 0.17 0.47 -3.79
N LYS A 197 0.07 0.23 -5.09
CA LYS A 197 0.88 0.86 -6.14
C LYS A 197 0.01 1.79 -6.97
N TYR A 198 0.40 3.05 -7.01
CA TYR A 198 -0.26 4.09 -7.79
C TYR A 198 0.74 4.74 -8.74
N THR A 199 0.25 5.12 -9.91
CA THR A 199 0.99 5.94 -10.85
C THR A 199 0.84 7.43 -10.49
N TYR A 200 1.74 8.27 -11.04
CA TYR A 200 1.83 9.69 -10.72
C TYR A 200 0.57 10.50 -11.08
N ASP A 201 -0.26 9.98 -11.98
CA ASP A 201 -1.55 10.55 -12.40
C ASP A 201 -2.70 10.17 -11.44
N GLN A 202 -2.53 9.16 -10.58
CA GLN A 202 -3.55 8.70 -9.63
C GLN A 202 -3.39 9.32 -8.23
N TRP A 203 -2.23 9.90 -7.92
CA TRP A 203 -1.93 10.51 -6.62
C TRP A 203 -1.15 11.81 -6.82
N TRP A 204 -1.65 12.91 -6.26
CA TRP A 204 -0.87 14.14 -6.08
C TRP A 204 -0.50 14.38 -4.61
N GLY A 205 0.75 14.75 -4.34
CA GLY A 205 1.28 15.03 -3.02
C GLY A 205 2.29 16.16 -3.05
N GLU A 206 2.14 17.12 -2.14
CA GLU A 206 3.09 18.21 -1.89
C GLU A 206 3.30 18.30 -0.36
N PRO A 207 4.40 17.74 0.16
CA PRO A 207 4.66 17.75 1.60
C PRO A 207 4.81 19.17 2.16
N HIS A 208 4.40 19.37 3.41
CA HIS A 208 4.55 20.67 4.09
C HIS A 208 6.00 20.95 4.55
N TRP A 209 6.80 19.90 4.70
CA TRP A 209 8.24 19.98 4.98
C TRP A 209 9.04 20.12 3.67
N PRO A 210 10.22 20.78 3.70
CA PRO A 210 11.07 20.94 2.51
C PRO A 210 11.67 19.60 2.05
N PRO A 211 12.19 19.52 0.82
CA PRO A 211 12.98 18.37 0.37
C PRO A 211 14.24 18.19 1.23
N SER A 212 14.68 16.94 1.35
CA SER A 212 15.94 16.59 2.02
C SER A 212 17.09 16.77 1.04
N LEU A 213 18.16 17.41 1.52
CA LEU A 213 19.45 17.52 0.85
C LEU A 213 20.51 17.13 1.87
N VAL A 214 21.39 16.20 1.51
CA VAL A 214 22.51 15.75 2.36
C VAL A 214 23.79 15.73 1.54
N LEU A 215 24.91 16.01 2.18
CA LEU A 215 26.25 15.82 1.61
C LEU A 215 26.83 14.53 2.20
N ASP A 216 27.12 13.56 1.33
CA ASP A 216 27.67 12.28 1.71
C ASP A 216 28.95 11.95 0.92
N SER A 217 29.88 11.27 1.59
CA SER A 217 31.06 10.67 0.96
C SER A 217 31.31 9.24 1.45
N SER A 218 30.29 8.60 2.05
CA SER A 218 30.32 7.21 2.52
C SER A 218 30.14 6.19 1.39
N ASN A 219 30.69 6.50 0.22
CA ASN A 219 30.69 5.65 -0.98
C ASN A 219 32.08 5.03 -1.24
N LYS A 220 32.16 4.04 -2.14
CA LYS A 220 33.38 3.26 -2.40
C LYS A 220 34.54 4.11 -2.90
N ASP A 221 34.26 5.10 -3.74
CA ASP A 221 35.23 6.03 -4.33
C ASP A 221 35.54 7.23 -3.44
N LYS A 222 34.87 7.35 -2.27
CA LYS A 222 34.98 8.47 -1.34
C LYS A 222 34.72 9.83 -1.99
N MET A 223 34.04 9.88 -3.14
CA MET A 223 33.71 11.11 -3.84
C MET A 223 32.60 11.83 -3.05
N PRO A 224 32.78 13.10 -2.64
CA PRO A 224 31.69 13.87 -2.06
C PRO A 224 30.55 14.04 -3.07
N ARG A 225 29.32 13.75 -2.63
CA ARG A 225 28.10 13.83 -3.41
C ARG A 225 27.02 14.49 -2.59
N ILE A 226 26.30 15.43 -3.19
CA ILE A 226 25.01 15.82 -2.63
C ILE A 226 23.95 14.84 -3.10
N HIS A 227 23.12 14.36 -2.17
CA HIS A 227 21.95 13.52 -2.42
C HIS A 227 20.71 14.29 -2.03
N PHE A 228 19.67 14.23 -2.86
CA PHE A 228 18.42 14.92 -2.57
C PHE A 228 17.20 14.18 -3.09
N SER A 229 16.15 14.24 -2.28
CA SER A 229 14.87 13.59 -2.53
C SER A 229 13.78 14.33 -1.76
N TRP A 230 12.52 14.09 -2.13
CA TRP A 230 11.38 14.64 -1.39
C TRP A 230 10.30 13.58 -1.24
N ASN A 231 10.37 12.86 -0.11
CA ASN A 231 9.41 11.82 0.18
C ASN A 231 7.99 12.40 0.29
N GLY A 232 7.03 11.74 -0.38
CA GLY A 232 5.64 12.18 -0.49
C GLY A 232 5.37 13.25 -1.56
N ALA A 233 6.40 13.86 -2.18
CA ALA A 233 6.19 14.80 -3.27
C ALA A 233 6.03 14.07 -4.60
N THR A 234 4.88 14.19 -5.26
CA THR A 234 4.62 13.51 -6.55
C THR A 234 4.58 14.47 -7.74
N THR A 235 4.55 15.79 -7.48
CA THR A 235 4.40 16.82 -8.54
C THR A 235 5.72 17.39 -9.07
N VAL A 236 6.86 17.03 -8.47
CA VAL A 236 8.19 17.52 -8.89
C VAL A 236 8.52 16.97 -10.27
N ALA A 237 8.75 17.87 -11.23
CA ALA A 237 9.15 17.54 -12.60
C ALA A 237 10.67 17.70 -12.81
N LYS A 238 11.30 18.67 -12.15
CA LYS A 238 12.74 18.90 -12.22
C LYS A 238 13.30 19.52 -10.93
N TRP A 239 14.61 19.42 -10.79
CA TRP A 239 15.38 19.98 -9.70
C TRP A 239 16.33 21.05 -10.22
N LEU A 240 16.38 22.18 -9.54
CA LEU A 240 17.39 23.21 -9.72
C LEU A 240 18.41 23.09 -8.59
N VAL A 241 19.69 22.93 -8.92
CA VAL A 241 20.77 22.81 -7.94
C VAL A 241 21.55 24.13 -7.92
N TYR A 242 21.62 24.72 -6.74
CA TYR A 242 22.32 25.97 -6.47
C TYR A 242 23.59 25.70 -5.67
N LYS A 243 24.67 26.40 -6.01
CA LYS A 243 25.98 26.33 -5.34
C LYS A 243 26.64 27.71 -5.30
N ASP A 244 27.17 28.13 -4.17
CA ASP A 244 27.88 29.41 -4.02
C ASP A 244 28.85 29.37 -2.83
N GLU A 245 29.76 30.34 -2.73
CA GLU A 245 30.66 30.51 -1.59
C GLU A 245 29.97 31.18 -0.39
N ALA A 246 28.78 31.76 -0.62
CA ALA A 246 27.95 32.39 0.41
C ALA A 246 26.58 31.73 0.57
N ALA A 247 26.05 31.72 1.78
CA ALA A 247 24.69 31.25 2.08
C ALA A 247 23.66 32.40 2.09
N PRO A 248 22.44 32.21 1.54
CA PRO A 248 22.03 31.08 0.71
C PRO A 248 22.62 31.16 -0.71
N PRO A 249 22.92 30.02 -1.35
CA PRO A 249 23.54 30.01 -2.65
C PRO A 249 22.58 30.49 -3.75
N LYS A 250 23.08 31.33 -4.67
CA LYS A 250 22.23 31.94 -5.73
C LYS A 250 22.62 31.51 -7.14
N LYS A 251 23.83 31.01 -7.33
CA LYS A 251 24.30 30.53 -8.64
C LYS A 251 23.74 29.14 -8.95
N LEU A 252 22.93 29.06 -10.00
CA LEU A 252 22.40 27.81 -10.54
C LEU A 252 23.55 27.07 -11.24
N VAL A 253 23.82 25.83 -10.83
CA VAL A 253 24.89 25.00 -11.40
C VAL A 253 24.39 23.78 -12.15
N MET A 254 23.16 23.33 -11.89
CA MET A 254 22.58 22.18 -12.59
C MET A 254 21.06 22.25 -12.62
N THR A 255 20.47 21.73 -13.69
CA THR A 255 19.04 21.41 -13.77
C THR A 255 18.89 19.92 -14.10
N LEU A 256 18.11 19.18 -13.32
CA LEU A 256 17.92 17.74 -13.49
C LEU A 256 16.43 17.40 -13.62
N ASP A 257 16.06 16.66 -14.67
CA ASP A 257 14.73 16.08 -14.75
C ASP A 257 14.52 15.05 -13.64
N ARG A 258 13.33 15.02 -13.04
CA ARG A 258 12.99 13.99 -12.08
C ARG A 258 12.69 12.68 -12.80
N ARG A 259 13.60 11.71 -12.70
CA ARG A 259 13.45 10.36 -13.27
C ARG A 259 13.40 9.25 -12.22
N HIS A 260 13.83 9.55 -11.00
CA HIS A 260 13.92 8.62 -9.88
C HIS A 260 13.39 9.30 -8.61
N PHE A 261 13.32 8.52 -7.52
CA PHE A 261 12.99 9.05 -6.19
C PHE A 261 14.08 9.97 -5.65
N GLU A 262 15.34 9.54 -5.74
CA GLU A 262 16.52 10.28 -5.30
C GLU A 262 17.42 10.65 -6.48
N HIS A 263 18.02 11.83 -6.40
CA HIS A 263 19.00 12.34 -7.33
C HIS A 263 20.29 12.69 -6.60
N ARG A 264 21.40 12.71 -7.34
CA ARG A 264 22.71 13.07 -6.81
C ARG A 264 23.53 13.90 -7.77
N LEU A 265 24.46 14.67 -7.23
CA LEU A 265 25.48 15.40 -7.99
C LEU A 265 26.82 15.29 -7.27
N ASP A 266 27.86 14.94 -8.04
CA ASP A 266 29.24 14.91 -7.54
C ASP A 266 29.73 16.34 -7.29
N VAL A 267 30.32 16.57 -6.12
CA VAL A 267 30.82 17.87 -5.67
C VAL A 267 32.27 17.74 -5.17
N PRO A 268 33.24 17.47 -6.06
CA PRO A 268 34.61 17.13 -5.68
C PRO A 268 35.29 18.21 -4.82
N ALA A 269 34.99 19.48 -5.08
CA ALA A 269 35.53 20.63 -4.36
C ALA A 269 35.05 20.73 -2.89
N ALA A 270 34.06 19.93 -2.47
CA ALA A 270 33.45 20.03 -1.14
C ALA A 270 34.44 19.78 0.02
N ARG A 271 35.63 19.22 -0.23
CA ARG A 271 36.70 19.05 0.76
C ARG A 271 37.71 20.19 0.79
N GLU A 272 37.79 20.97 -0.29
CA GLU A 272 38.85 21.97 -0.52
C GLU A 272 38.28 23.39 -0.40
N GLU A 273 37.03 23.59 -0.82
CA GLU A 273 36.37 24.88 -0.89
C GLU A 273 35.18 24.93 0.07
N CYS A 274 35.05 26.02 0.82
CA CYS A 274 33.84 26.27 1.58
C CYS A 274 32.72 26.71 0.64
N GLU A 275 31.76 25.82 0.42
CA GLU A 275 30.64 26.01 -0.51
C GLU A 275 29.32 25.68 0.19
N TYR A 276 28.24 26.30 -0.28
CA TYR A 276 26.89 26.07 0.17
C TYR A 276 26.04 25.55 -0.99
N TYR A 277 25.27 24.50 -0.74
CA TYR A 277 24.39 23.84 -1.70
C TYR A 277 22.94 23.96 -1.28
N GLN A 278 22.05 24.15 -2.26
CA GLN A 278 20.60 24.12 -2.05
C GLN A 278 19.92 23.56 -3.29
N VAL A 279 18.84 22.79 -3.11
CA VAL A 279 18.00 22.33 -4.22
C VAL A 279 16.62 22.94 -4.17
N VAL A 280 16.10 23.32 -5.33
CA VAL A 280 14.75 23.88 -5.51
C VAL A 280 13.99 22.95 -6.47
N PRO A 281 12.96 22.24 -6.01
CA PRO A 281 12.09 21.48 -6.89
C PRO A 281 11.21 22.41 -7.72
N VAL A 282 10.88 21.99 -8.94
CA VAL A 282 9.96 22.69 -9.83
C VAL A 282 8.89 21.70 -10.29
N ASN A 283 7.63 22.08 -10.21
CA ASN A 283 6.52 21.21 -10.60
C ASN A 283 6.29 21.20 -12.13
N GLY A 284 5.36 20.35 -12.59
CA GLY A 284 5.00 20.24 -14.01
C GLY A 284 4.46 21.52 -14.67
N GLN A 285 4.02 22.51 -13.89
CA GLN A 285 3.58 23.82 -14.37
C GLN A 285 4.71 24.87 -14.39
N GLY A 286 5.94 24.48 -14.04
CA GLY A 286 7.08 25.40 -13.95
C GLY A 286 7.15 26.21 -12.66
N ARG A 287 6.27 25.98 -11.68
CA ARG A 287 6.29 26.65 -10.38
C ARG A 287 7.46 26.11 -9.53
N ARG A 288 8.30 27.01 -9.02
CA ARG A 288 9.31 26.69 -8.00
C ARG A 288 8.61 26.39 -6.68
N LEU A 289 8.94 25.25 -6.08
CA LEU A 289 8.41 24.80 -4.80
C LEU A 289 9.39 25.15 -3.66
N LYS A 290 9.04 24.77 -2.43
CA LYS A 290 9.84 25.05 -1.23
C LYS A 290 11.28 24.51 -1.40
N PRO A 291 12.32 25.34 -1.21
CA PRO A 291 13.71 24.89 -1.31
C PRO A 291 14.08 23.95 -0.16
N SER A 292 15.11 23.14 -0.37
CA SER A 292 15.75 22.38 0.71
C SER A 292 16.36 23.31 1.76
N ALA A 293 16.73 22.75 2.91
CA ALA A 293 17.74 23.38 3.75
C ALA A 293 19.05 23.58 2.96
N VAL A 294 19.83 24.58 3.34
CA VAL A 294 21.18 24.79 2.79
C VAL A 294 22.13 23.81 3.47
N VAL A 295 22.91 23.09 2.67
CA VAL A 295 23.97 22.19 3.15
C VAL A 295 25.32 22.84 2.86
N LYS A 296 26.21 22.89 3.84
CA LYS A 296 27.58 23.38 3.66
C LYS A 296 28.54 22.24 3.35
N SER A 297 29.60 22.54 2.62
CA SER A 297 30.69 21.62 2.33
C SER A 297 31.51 21.26 3.57
N TYR A 298 32.36 20.25 3.48
CA TYR A 298 33.24 19.84 4.58
C TYR A 298 34.29 20.91 4.91
N ALA A 299 34.73 21.68 3.91
CA ALA A 299 35.74 22.72 4.07
C ALA A 299 35.27 23.98 4.83
N CYS A 300 33.96 24.16 5.04
CA CYS A 300 33.42 25.31 5.79
C CYS A 300 33.68 25.28 7.31
N GLY A 301 34.36 24.25 7.83
CA GLY A 301 34.64 24.08 9.25
C GLY A 301 33.40 23.76 10.10
N SER A 302 33.63 23.36 11.36
CA SER A 302 32.57 23.26 12.37
C SER A 302 32.01 24.66 12.69
N PRO A 303 30.72 24.81 13.07
CA PRO A 303 30.28 26.06 13.68
C PRO A 303 31.21 26.39 14.85
N PRO A 304 31.54 27.67 15.12
CA PRO A 304 32.21 28.00 16.36
C PRO A 304 31.36 27.45 17.52
N THR A 305 31.95 26.57 18.33
CA THR A 305 31.35 26.18 19.61
C THR A 305 31.17 27.44 20.45
N PRO A 306 29.99 27.64 21.07
CA PRO A 306 29.81 28.72 22.03
C PRO A 306 30.78 28.59 23.20
#